data_AF-A0A3B1AYR2-F1
#
_entry.id   AF-A0A3B1AYR2-F1
#
_cell.length_a   1.000
_cell.length_b   1.000
_cell.length_c   1.000
_cell.angle_alpha   90.00
_cell.angle_beta   90.00
_cell.angle_gamma   90.00
#
_symmetry.space_group_name_H-M   'P 1'
#
loop_
_entity.id
_entity.type
_entity.pdbx_description
1 polymer ?
#
loop_
_entity_poly.entity_id
_entity_poly.type
_entity_poly.pdbx_seq_one_letter_code
_entity_poly.pdbx_strand_id
1 'polypeptide(L)'
;MIKALLTVILFITPFTAIYAIDVIDIILKSKAPGATEAGLGKVTYPHKLHETWYECEDCHPKIFVAKIGGNDMDMERNMTGKDCGYSGCHNSAYAFPLYLCDKCHEVLEQPAEK
;
A
#
# COMPACT_ATOMS: atom_id res chain seq x y z
N MET A 1 -53.94 -9.72 -12.85
CA MET A 1 -52.64 -10.37 -13.10
C MET A 1 -51.49 -9.33 -13.12
N ILE A 2 -51.46 -8.38 -12.17
CA ILE A 2 -50.55 -7.21 -12.20
C ILE A 2 -49.57 -7.19 -10.99
N LYS A 3 -49.69 -8.14 -10.04
CA LYS A 3 -48.86 -8.16 -8.83
C LYS A 3 -47.46 -8.80 -8.99
N ALA A 4 -47.14 -9.37 -10.15
CA ALA A 4 -45.89 -10.12 -10.35
C ALA A 4 -44.76 -9.31 -11.02
N LEU A 5 -45.01 -8.07 -11.44
CA LEU A 5 -44.01 -7.24 -12.16
C LEU A 5 -43.30 -6.21 -11.28
N LEU A 6 -43.74 -6.01 -10.02
CA LEU A 6 -43.18 -5.01 -9.10
C LEU A 6 -42.09 -5.57 -8.17
N THR A 7 -41.91 -6.89 -8.10
CA THR A 7 -40.97 -7.54 -7.17
C THR A 7 -39.57 -7.81 -7.76
N VAL A 8 -39.31 -7.47 -9.03
CA VAL A 8 -38.04 -7.78 -9.72
C VAL A 8 -37.10 -6.56 -9.84
N ILE A 9 -37.53 -5.37 -9.42
CA ILE A 9 -36.75 -4.11 -9.62
C ILE A 9 -35.96 -3.69 -8.37
N LEU A 10 -36.16 -4.31 -7.21
CA LEU A 10 -35.50 -3.88 -5.95
C LEU A 10 -34.15 -4.57 -5.64
N PHE A 11 -33.66 -5.46 -6.51
CA PHE A 11 -32.41 -6.22 -6.27
C PHE A 11 -31.33 -6.02 -7.34
N ILE A 12 -31.46 -5.03 -8.23
CA ILE A 12 -30.52 -4.84 -9.36
C ILE A 12 -29.72 -3.52 -9.28
N THR A 13 -29.89 -2.70 -8.24
CA THR A 13 -28.96 -1.59 -7.94
C THR A 13 -28.91 -1.36 -6.42
N PRO A 14 -27.73 -1.27 -5.76
CA PRO A 14 -26.48 -0.73 -6.29
C PRO A 14 -25.26 -1.59 -5.89
N PHE A 15 -25.13 -2.83 -6.38
CA PHE A 15 -23.88 -3.57 -6.14
C PHE A 15 -22.69 -2.94 -6.87
N THR A 16 -22.95 -2.20 -7.96
CA THR A 16 -21.91 -1.52 -8.74
C THR A 16 -21.38 -0.24 -8.11
N ALA A 17 -22.06 0.35 -7.10
CA ALA A 17 -21.62 1.60 -6.49
C ALA A 17 -20.62 1.41 -5.33
N ILE A 18 -20.37 0.17 -4.89
CA ILE A 18 -19.47 -0.12 -3.75
C ILE A 18 -18.01 -0.25 -4.21
N TYR A 19 -17.75 -0.44 -5.50
CA TYR A 19 -16.40 -0.74 -6.00
C TYR A 19 -15.50 0.47 -6.25
N ALA A 20 -16.02 1.71 -6.14
CA ALA A 20 -15.20 2.91 -6.25
C ALA A 20 -14.76 3.40 -4.86
N ILE A 21 -14.10 2.54 -4.08
CA ILE A 21 -13.24 3.04 -3.00
C ILE A 21 -11.93 3.39 -3.70
N ASP A 22 -11.77 4.67 -4.05
CA ASP A 22 -10.47 5.22 -4.42
C ASP A 22 -9.52 5.00 -3.22
N VAL A 23 -8.77 3.89 -3.20
CA VAL A 23 -7.71 3.67 -2.22
C VAL A 23 -6.58 4.64 -2.54
N ILE A 24 -6.70 5.84 -1.99
CA ILE A 24 -5.68 6.89 -2.03
C ILE A 24 -4.42 6.38 -1.33
N ASP A 25 -3.27 6.89 -1.79
CA ASP A 25 -1.93 6.58 -1.30
C ASP A 25 -1.87 6.35 0.23
N ILE A 26 -1.29 5.23 0.64
CA ILE A 26 -1.12 4.91 2.06
C ILE A 26 0.10 5.66 2.58
N ILE A 27 -0.08 6.41 3.67
CA ILE A 27 1.03 6.99 4.43
C ILE A 27 1.32 6.09 5.64
N LEU A 28 2.46 5.42 5.61
CA LEU A 28 2.98 4.62 6.72
C LEU A 28 3.87 5.51 7.59
N LYS A 29 3.45 5.71 8.84
CA LYS A 29 4.28 6.42 9.82
C LYS A 29 5.36 5.49 10.35
N SER A 30 6.59 6.00 10.43
CA SER A 30 7.68 5.30 11.10
C SER A 30 7.26 4.96 12.53
N LYS A 31 7.40 3.69 12.91
CA LYS A 31 7.29 3.24 14.31
C LYS A 31 8.67 3.16 14.99
N ALA A 32 9.76 3.25 14.21
CA ALA A 32 11.11 2.99 14.66
C ALA A 32 11.89 4.30 14.90
N PRO A 33 12.42 4.54 16.10
CA PRO A 33 13.26 5.72 16.40
C PRO A 33 14.46 5.85 15.46
N GLY A 34 15.08 4.73 15.09
CA GLY A 34 16.27 4.72 14.23
C GLY A 34 16.04 5.27 12.82
N ALA A 35 14.83 5.15 12.26
CA ALA A 35 14.53 5.75 10.95
C ALA A 35 14.51 7.29 11.05
N THR A 36 13.85 7.82 12.09
CA THR A 36 13.78 9.27 12.31
C THR A 36 15.15 9.87 12.68
N GLU A 37 15.98 9.16 13.44
CA GLU A 37 17.36 9.55 13.75
C GLU A 37 18.22 9.62 12.47
N ALA A 38 18.00 8.70 11.53
CA ALA A 38 18.63 8.72 10.21
C ALA A 38 18.05 9.78 9.25
N GLY A 39 17.15 10.65 9.71
CA GLY A 39 16.49 11.68 8.88
C GLY A 39 15.43 11.14 7.93
N LEU A 40 14.99 9.90 8.14
CA LEU A 40 13.97 9.25 7.32
C LEU A 40 12.59 9.38 7.97
N GLY A 41 11.70 10.05 7.26
CA GLY A 41 10.34 10.32 7.69
C GLY A 41 9.35 9.23 7.28
N LYS A 42 8.09 9.65 7.13
CA LYS A 42 6.98 8.77 6.75
C LYS A 42 7.23 8.14 5.38
N VAL A 43 6.71 6.93 5.18
CA VAL A 43 6.73 6.27 3.88
C VAL A 43 5.40 6.49 3.17
N THR A 44 5.45 6.80 1.88
CA THR A 44 4.24 6.88 1.03
C THR A 44 4.20 5.68 0.08
N TYR A 45 3.08 4.97 0.07
CA TYR A 45 2.80 3.86 -0.84
C TYR A 45 1.65 4.24 -1.79
N PRO A 46 1.91 4.43 -3.08
CA PRO A 46 0.89 4.81 -4.04
C PRO A 46 0.18 3.59 -4.65
N HIS A 47 -1.03 3.27 -4.18
CA HIS A 47 -1.83 2.16 -4.72
C HIS A 47 -2.05 2.30 -6.23
N LYS A 48 -2.47 3.48 -6.70
CA LYS A 48 -2.75 3.73 -8.11
C LYS A 48 -1.59 3.39 -9.03
N LEU A 49 -0.36 3.65 -8.59
CA LEU A 49 0.83 3.32 -9.36
C LEU A 49 1.01 1.79 -9.45
N HIS A 50 0.85 1.09 -8.34
CA HIS A 50 0.97 -0.37 -8.30
C HIS A 50 -0.17 -1.07 -9.05
N GLU A 51 -1.38 -0.52 -9.00
CA GLU A 51 -2.56 -0.98 -9.74
C GLU A 51 -2.41 -0.86 -11.26
N THR A 52 -1.46 -0.07 -11.77
CA THR A 52 -1.20 -0.04 -13.22
C THR A 52 -0.57 -1.33 -13.74
N TRP A 53 0.01 -2.16 -12.85
CA TRP A 53 0.68 -3.42 -13.22
C TRP A 53 0.16 -4.64 -12.47
N TYR A 54 -0.52 -4.48 -11.34
CA TYR A 54 -0.91 -5.57 -10.44
C TYR A 54 -2.37 -5.46 -10.02
N GLU A 55 -2.97 -6.61 -9.72
CA GLU A 55 -4.33 -6.70 -9.19
C GLU A 55 -4.34 -6.81 -7.66
N CYS A 56 -5.49 -6.55 -7.04
CA CYS A 56 -5.65 -6.57 -5.59
C CYS A 56 -5.15 -7.88 -4.95
N GLU A 57 -5.38 -9.01 -5.62
CA GLU A 57 -5.03 -10.35 -5.13
C GLU A 57 -3.54 -10.69 -5.23
N ASP A 58 -2.79 -9.98 -6.08
CA ASP A 58 -1.33 -10.11 -6.16
C ASP A 58 -0.67 -9.69 -4.84
N CYS A 59 -1.26 -8.70 -4.17
CA CYS A 59 -0.78 -8.14 -2.90
C CYS A 59 -1.55 -8.68 -1.69
N HIS A 60 -2.87 -8.80 -1.77
CA HIS A 60 -3.73 -9.13 -0.62
C HIS A 60 -4.40 -10.51 -0.75
N PRO A 61 -4.41 -11.36 0.30
CA PRO A 61 -3.72 -11.21 1.58
C PRO A 61 -2.25 -11.69 1.53
N LYS A 62 -1.75 -12.01 0.33
CA LYS A 62 -0.50 -12.75 0.09
C LYS A 62 0.74 -12.08 0.68
N ILE A 63 0.90 -10.79 0.43
CA ILE A 63 2.04 -9.98 0.86
C ILE A 63 1.60 -9.07 2.02
N PHE A 64 0.47 -8.38 1.86
CA PHE A 64 -0.05 -7.43 2.83
C PHE A 64 -1.41 -7.87 3.35
N VAL A 65 -1.67 -7.60 4.63
CA VAL A 65 -3.02 -7.63 5.19
C VAL A 65 -3.77 -6.41 4.69
N ALA A 66 -5.04 -6.55 4.29
CA ALA A 66 -5.90 -5.44 3.88
C ALA A 66 -6.32 -4.55 5.07
N LYS A 67 -5.34 -4.04 5.80
CA LYS A 67 -5.45 -3.22 7.00
C LYS A 67 -4.18 -2.39 7.15
N ILE A 68 -4.33 -1.06 7.21
CA ILE A 68 -3.20 -0.15 7.46
C ILE A 68 -2.52 -0.53 8.79
N GLY A 69 -1.20 -0.74 8.75
CA GLY A 69 -0.42 -1.17 9.90
C GLY A 69 -0.70 -2.61 10.35
N GLY A 70 -1.36 -3.42 9.52
CA GLY A 70 -1.64 -4.84 9.77
C GLY A 70 -0.43 -5.76 9.61
N ASN A 71 0.58 -5.34 8.83
CA ASN A 71 1.88 -5.99 8.74
C ASN A 71 2.86 -5.34 9.73
N ASP A 72 3.65 -6.18 10.41
CA ASP A 72 4.82 -5.72 11.15
C ASP A 72 6.00 -5.67 10.18
N MET A 73 6.18 -4.51 9.56
CA MET A 73 7.18 -4.28 8.52
C MET A 73 8.35 -3.49 9.07
N ASP A 74 9.54 -3.87 8.64
CA ASP A 74 10.78 -3.14 8.87
C ASP A 74 11.68 -3.28 7.64
N MET A 75 12.82 -2.57 7.66
CA MET A 75 13.76 -2.61 6.55
C MET A 75 14.50 -3.95 6.45
N GLU A 76 14.70 -4.69 7.54
CA GLU A 76 15.37 -6.00 7.49
C GLU A 76 14.50 -6.99 6.70
N ARG A 77 13.21 -7.05 6.99
CA ARG A 77 12.22 -7.85 6.28
C ARG A 77 12.14 -7.47 4.81
N ASN A 78 12.07 -6.18 4.52
CA ASN A 78 12.11 -5.66 3.15
C ASN A 78 13.36 -6.15 2.40
N MET A 79 14.53 -6.03 3.01
CA MET A 79 15.80 -6.43 2.37
C MET A 79 15.96 -7.95 2.26
N THR A 80 15.23 -8.73 3.05
CA THR A 80 15.26 -10.21 3.05
C THR A 80 14.12 -10.84 2.24
N GLY A 81 13.48 -10.08 1.35
CA GLY A 81 12.54 -10.61 0.38
C GLY A 81 11.07 -10.63 0.83
N LYS A 82 10.72 -9.89 1.88
CA LYS A 82 9.35 -9.77 2.40
C LYS A 82 8.79 -8.39 2.14
N ASP A 83 7.47 -8.25 2.31
CA ASP A 83 6.76 -6.99 2.26
C ASP A 83 7.10 -6.22 0.96
N CYS A 84 7.77 -5.06 1.00
CA CYS A 84 8.12 -4.30 -0.20
C CYS A 84 9.17 -5.00 -1.09
N GLY A 85 10.03 -5.83 -0.49
CA GLY A 85 11.06 -6.58 -1.22
C GLY A 85 10.60 -7.95 -1.71
N TYR A 86 9.30 -8.23 -1.71
CA TYR A 86 8.76 -9.49 -2.23
C TYR A 86 9.27 -9.78 -3.65
N SER A 87 9.40 -11.06 -3.99
CA SER A 87 9.95 -11.51 -5.27
C SER A 87 9.22 -10.86 -6.46
N GLY A 88 9.97 -10.19 -7.32
CA GLY A 88 9.44 -9.48 -8.49
C GLY A 88 8.96 -8.04 -8.22
N CYS A 89 8.99 -7.57 -6.97
CA CYS A 89 8.69 -6.19 -6.58
C CYS A 89 10.00 -5.39 -6.48
N HIS A 90 10.33 -4.77 -5.35
CA HIS A 90 11.60 -4.05 -5.19
C HIS A 90 12.80 -4.98 -5.04
N ASN A 91 14.01 -4.44 -5.31
CA ASN A 91 15.24 -5.22 -5.46
C ASN A 91 15.17 -6.26 -6.60
N SER A 92 14.41 -5.95 -7.65
CA SER A 92 14.28 -6.80 -8.84
C SER A 92 14.76 -6.06 -10.09
N ALA A 93 14.71 -6.74 -11.23
CA ALA A 93 14.99 -6.12 -12.53
C ALA A 93 13.91 -5.10 -12.95
N TYR A 94 12.74 -5.11 -12.31
CA TYR A 94 11.55 -4.37 -12.73
C TYR A 94 11.21 -3.19 -11.81
N ALA A 95 11.69 -3.20 -10.56
CA ALA A 95 11.52 -2.07 -9.65
C ALA A 95 12.81 -1.73 -8.91
N PHE A 96 12.93 -0.45 -8.57
CA PHE A 96 14.15 0.12 -8.00
C PHE A 96 14.54 -0.56 -6.66
N PRO A 97 15.82 -0.53 -6.30
CA PRO A 97 16.30 -1.15 -5.08
C PRO A 97 15.94 -0.34 -3.83
N LEU A 98 15.67 -1.04 -2.73
CA LEU A 98 15.14 -0.49 -1.47
C LEU A 98 16.13 0.39 -0.70
N TYR A 99 17.40 0.46 -1.10
CA TYR A 99 18.37 1.37 -0.51
C TYR A 99 18.24 2.82 -1.02
N LEU A 100 17.38 3.08 -2.01
CA LEU A 100 17.02 4.43 -2.44
C LEU A 100 15.97 5.01 -1.49
N CYS A 101 16.43 5.44 -0.31
CA CYS A 101 15.57 5.81 0.81
C CYS A 101 14.54 6.90 0.45
N ASP A 102 14.95 7.87 -0.37
CA ASP A 102 14.15 9.04 -0.80
C ASP A 102 12.97 8.68 -1.72
N LYS A 103 12.97 7.49 -2.31
CA LYS A 103 11.84 7.02 -3.16
C LYS A 103 10.61 6.64 -2.36
N CYS A 104 10.79 6.31 -1.08
CA CYS A 104 9.72 5.88 -0.20
C CYS A 104 9.56 6.84 0.97
N HIS A 105 10.66 7.21 1.61
CA HIS A 105 10.69 8.05 2.80
C HIS A 105 10.69 9.52 2.44
N GLU A 106 9.86 10.29 3.14
CA GLU A 106 10.02 11.73 3.25
C GLU A 106 11.38 12.05 3.87
N VAL A 107 12.20 12.85 3.18
CA VAL A 107 13.47 13.32 3.74
C VAL A 107 13.14 14.41 4.76
N LEU A 108 13.46 14.15 6.02
CA LEU A 108 13.32 15.15 7.07
C LEU A 108 14.56 16.06 7.02
N GLU A 109 14.35 17.38 7.06
CA GLU A 109 15.44 18.28 7.40
C GLU A 109 15.93 17.90 8.81
N GLN A 110 17.18 17.46 8.91
CA GLN A 110 17.82 17.25 10.20
C GLN A 110 17.83 18.60 10.93
N PRO A 111 17.31 18.73 12.17
CA PRO A 111 17.56 19.94 12.94
C PRO A 111 19.08 20.08 13.06
N ALA A 112 19.60 21.25 12.67
CA ALA A 112 21.02 21.55 12.67
C ALA A 112 21.69 20.98 13.93
N GLU A 113 22.68 20.12 13.70
CA GLU A 113 23.55 19.56 14.72
C GLU A 113 23.93 20.67 15.72
N LYS A 114 23.58 20.46 17.00
CA LYS A 114 24.03 21.33 18.10
C LYS A 114 25.38 20.84 18.61
#